data_AF-A0A949XCX1-F1
#
_entry.id   AF-A0A949XCX1-F1
#
_cell.length_a   1.000
_cell.length_b   1.000
_cell.length_c   1.000
_cell.angle_alpha   90.00
_cell.angle_beta   90.00
_cell.angle_gamma   90.00
#
_symmetry.space_group_name_H-M   'P 1'
#
loop_
_entity.id
_entity.type
_entity.pdbx_description
1 polymer ?
#
loop_
_entity_poly.entity_id
_entity_poly.type
_entity_poly.pdbx_seq_one_letter_code
_entity_poly.pdbx_strand_id
1 'polypeptide(L)'
;MKPLPHVYSAKLSMGSNGYGVVSASGLPDLRVAPPQDFDGPGDAWSPEHLLLAAVESCFLFTLEAVARASKLDFTSLSLTAEGTVDRKDGAT
;
A
#
# COMPACT_ATOMS: atom_id res chain seq x y z
N MET A 1 11.96 -8.36 -19.73
CA MET A 1 10.69 -8.62 -19.02
C MET A 1 10.37 -10.10 -19.14
N LYS A 2 9.85 -10.77 -18.10
CA LYS A 2 9.39 -12.16 -18.26
C LYS A 2 8.13 -12.19 -19.14
N PRO A 3 7.82 -13.28 -19.88
CA PRO A 3 6.60 -13.37 -20.68
C PRO A 3 5.34 -13.35 -19.82
N LEU A 4 4.28 -12.70 -20.32
CA LEU A 4 2.98 -12.61 -19.64
C LEU A 4 2.16 -13.91 -19.81
N PRO A 5 1.24 -14.23 -18.87
CA PRO A 5 0.84 -13.44 -17.70
C PRO A 5 1.77 -13.59 -16.48
N HIS A 6 1.66 -12.67 -15.53
CA HIS A 6 2.29 -12.76 -14.21
C HIS A 6 1.20 -12.85 -13.14
N VAL A 7 1.38 -13.74 -12.18
CA VAL A 7 0.46 -13.92 -11.05
C VAL A 7 1.19 -13.50 -9.78
N TYR A 8 0.58 -12.61 -9.02
CA TYR A 8 1.06 -12.16 -7.72
C TYR A 8 0.08 -12.65 -6.66
N SER A 9 0.59 -13.16 -5.54
CA SER A 9 -0.24 -13.58 -4.41
C SER A 9 0.29 -12.99 -3.11
N ALA A 10 -0.65 -12.57 -2.26
CA ALA A 10 -0.42 -12.21 -0.88
C ALA A 10 -1.36 -13.06 -0.01
N LYS A 11 -0.93 -13.36 1.21
CA LYS A 11 -1.71 -14.10 2.19
C LYS A 11 -1.86 -13.25 3.44
N LEU A 12 -3.04 -13.27 4.03
CA LEU A 12 -3.31 -12.68 5.34
C LEU A 12 -3.58 -13.80 6.34
N SER A 13 -2.95 -13.70 7.51
CA SER A 13 -3.29 -14.52 8.67
C SER A 13 -3.49 -13.63 9.88
N MET A 14 -4.35 -14.02 10.82
CA MET A 14 -4.63 -13.25 12.03
C MET A 14 -4.43 -14.14 13.25
N GLY A 15 -3.65 -13.65 14.22
CA GLY A 15 -3.46 -14.29 15.51
C GLY A 15 -4.53 -13.91 16.53
N SER A 16 -4.46 -14.48 17.73
CA SER A 16 -5.38 -14.14 18.83
C SER A 16 -5.16 -12.75 19.45
N ASN A 17 -4.09 -12.04 19.06
CA ASN A 17 -3.72 -10.72 19.57
C ASN A 17 -4.39 -9.55 18.83
N GLY A 18 -5.27 -9.82 17.86
CA GLY A 18 -5.98 -8.79 17.09
C GLY A 18 -5.18 -8.17 15.94
N TYR A 19 -3.93 -8.59 15.73
CA TYR A 19 -3.12 -8.15 14.59
C TYR A 19 -3.16 -9.17 13.44
N GLY A 20 -3.23 -8.65 12.22
CA GLY A 20 -3.01 -9.41 11.01
C GLY A 20 -1.56 -9.37 10.57
N VAL A 21 -1.14 -10.39 9.82
CA VAL A 21 0.15 -10.45 9.13
C VAL A 21 -0.10 -10.71 7.66
N VAL A 22 0.26 -9.74 6.82
CA VAL A 22 0.28 -9.89 5.36
C VAL A 22 1.65 -10.40 4.95
N SER A 23 1.68 -11.48 4.17
CA SER A 23 2.91 -12.12 3.70
C SER A 23 2.84 -12.39 2.20
N ALA A 24 4.00 -12.37 1.54
CA ALA A 24 4.16 -12.76 0.15
C ALA A 24 5.51 -13.45 -0.03
N SER A 25 5.61 -14.36 -1.00
CA SER A 25 6.82 -15.17 -1.19
C SER A 25 8.06 -14.29 -1.44
N GLY A 26 9.05 -14.39 -0.56
CA GLY A 26 10.31 -13.65 -0.66
C GLY A 26 10.24 -12.17 -0.25
N LEU A 27 9.13 -11.72 0.33
CA LEU A 27 8.99 -10.37 0.89
C LEU A 27 8.90 -10.41 2.43
N PRO A 28 9.33 -9.36 3.13
CA PRO A 28 9.08 -9.21 4.56
C PRO A 28 7.57 -9.17 4.87
N ASP A 29 7.23 -9.70 6.03
CA ASP A 29 5.87 -9.65 6.56
C ASP A 29 5.47 -8.24 6.98
N LEU A 30 4.21 -7.86 6.73
CA LEU A 30 3.63 -6.60 7.16
C LEU A 30 2.63 -6.85 8.29
N ARG A 31 2.87 -6.22 9.43
CA ARG A 31 1.90 -6.17 10.53
C ARG A 31 0.79 -5.18 10.19
N VAL A 32 -0.45 -5.65 10.25
CA VAL A 32 -1.64 -4.84 9.95
C VAL A 32 -2.63 -4.85 11.09
N ALA A 33 -3.35 -3.75 11.25
CA ALA A 33 -4.47 -3.60 12.18
C ALA A 33 -5.43 -2.51 11.67
N PRO A 34 -6.68 -2.45 12.17
CA PRO A 34 -7.51 -1.27 11.96
C PRO A 34 -6.79 0.02 12.43
N PRO A 35 -7.02 1.17 11.79
CA PRO A 35 -6.50 2.44 12.27
C PRO A 35 -7.30 2.91 13.50
N GLN A 36 -6.84 3.98 14.15
CA GLN A 36 -7.50 4.52 15.37
C GLN A 36 -8.95 4.93 15.10
N ASP A 37 -9.24 5.44 13.90
CA ASP A 37 -10.58 5.87 13.49
C ASP A 37 -11.60 4.71 13.41
N PHE A 38 -11.12 3.46 13.41
CA PHE A 38 -11.93 2.24 13.45
C PHE A 38 -11.61 1.40 14.69
N ASP A 39 -11.42 2.05 15.85
CA ASP A 39 -11.16 1.43 17.16
C ASP A 39 -9.92 0.51 17.20
N GLY A 40 -8.98 0.73 16.29
CA GLY A 40 -7.73 -0.01 16.22
C GLY A 40 -6.60 0.59 17.06
N PRO A 41 -5.47 -0.12 17.21
CA PRO A 41 -4.35 0.30 18.03
C PRO A 41 -3.57 1.49 17.45
N GLY A 42 -3.66 1.73 16.13
CA GLY A 42 -2.99 2.86 15.47
C GLY A 42 -1.47 2.75 15.34
N ASP A 43 -0.89 1.59 15.61
CA ASP A 43 0.56 1.34 15.62
C ASP A 43 1.01 0.38 14.49
N ALA A 44 0.10 0.05 13.57
CA ALA A 44 0.33 -0.88 12.46
C ALA A 44 -0.28 -0.34 11.16
N TRP A 45 0.09 -0.94 10.03
CA TRP A 45 -0.46 -0.55 8.73
C TRP A 45 -1.94 -0.88 8.64
N SER A 46 -2.76 0.10 8.28
CA SER A 46 -4.17 -0.14 7.98
C SER A 46 -4.40 -0.44 6.50
N PRO A 47 -5.53 -1.05 6.12
CA PRO A 47 -5.90 -1.24 4.73
C PRO A 47 -5.90 0.07 3.92
N GLU A 48 -6.35 1.17 4.51
CA GLU A 48 -6.38 2.50 3.90
C GLU A 48 -4.96 3.00 3.59
N HIS A 49 -4.05 2.92 4.56
CA HIS A 49 -2.64 3.30 4.37
C HIS A 49 -1.95 2.42 3.32
N LEU A 50 -2.22 1.11 3.32
CA LEU A 50 -1.65 0.18 2.33
C LEU A 50 -2.15 0.48 0.91
N LEU A 51 -3.42 0.87 0.77
CA LEU A 51 -3.97 1.27 -0.52
C LEU A 51 -3.29 2.54 -1.04
N LEU A 52 -3.13 3.56 -0.21
CA LEU A 52 -2.44 4.79 -0.60
C LEU A 52 -0.97 4.50 -0.95
N ALA A 53 -0.27 3.67 -0.17
CA ALA A 53 1.11 3.26 -0.46
C ALA A 53 1.22 2.51 -1.81
N ALA A 54 0.24 1.67 -2.15
CA ALA A 54 0.20 1.01 -3.46
C ALA A 54 0.04 2.01 -4.62
N VAL A 55 -0.75 3.06 -4.43
CA VAL A 55 -0.92 4.13 -5.41
C VAL A 55 0.35 4.97 -5.56
N GLU A 56 0.96 5.41 -4.46
CA GLU A 56 2.20 6.20 -4.48
C GLU A 56 3.35 5.45 -5.13
N SER A 57 3.53 4.17 -4.78
CA SER A 57 4.59 3.33 -5.38
C SER A 57 4.36 3.10 -6.88
N CYS A 58 3.11 2.88 -7.30
CA CYS A 58 2.76 2.76 -8.72
C CYS A 58 3.09 4.06 -9.48
N PHE A 59 2.76 5.22 -8.89
CA PHE A 59 3.09 6.52 -9.46
C PHE A 59 4.60 6.72 -9.59
N LEU A 60 5.37 6.43 -8.52
CA LEU A 60 6.83 6.52 -8.53
C LEU A 60 7.43 5.71 -9.69
N PHE A 61 7.09 4.42 -9.83
CA PHE A 61 7.69 3.59 -10.88
C PHE A 61 7.28 4.02 -12.29
N THR A 62 6.06 4.53 -12.45
CA THR A 62 5.61 5.13 -13.72
C THR A 62 6.40 6.38 -14.05
N LEU A 63 6.57 7.27 -13.07
CA LEU A 63 7.35 8.50 -13.22
C LEU A 63 8.81 8.20 -13.53
N GLU A 64 9.43 7.23 -12.86
CA GLU A 64 10.79 6.79 -13.16
C GLU A 64 10.95 6.32 -14.60
N ALA A 65 9.98 5.54 -15.12
CA ALA A 65 10.02 5.07 -16.50
C ALA A 65 9.97 6.25 -17.49
N VAL A 66 9.12 7.24 -17.23
CA VAL A 66 9.02 8.47 -18.04
C VAL A 66 10.30 9.30 -17.94
N ALA A 67 10.80 9.55 -16.73
CA ALA A 67 12.01 10.35 -16.50
C ALA A 67 13.23 9.77 -17.24
N ARG A 68 13.41 8.44 -17.19
CA ARG A 68 14.45 7.72 -17.95
C ARG A 68 14.30 7.92 -19.45
N ALA A 69 13.08 7.81 -19.99
CA ALA A 69 12.82 8.05 -21.41
C ALA A 69 13.08 9.51 -21.82
N SER A 70 12.84 10.45 -20.90
CA SER A 70 13.07 11.89 -21.09
C SER A 70 14.50 12.35 -20.79
N LYS A 71 15.41 11.44 -20.36
CA LYS A 71 16.78 11.78 -19.92
C LYS A 71 16.80 12.83 -18.80
N LEU A 72 15.83 12.77 -17.90
CA LEU A 72 15.74 13.62 -16.74
C LEU A 72 16.20 12.85 -15.51
N ASP A 73 17.27 13.32 -14.87
CA ASP A 73 17.77 12.79 -13.61
C ASP A 73 17.22 13.64 -12.45
N PHE A 74 16.75 12.98 -11.39
CA PHE A 74 16.34 13.63 -10.15
C PHE A 74 17.11 13.04 -8.97
N THR A 75 17.47 13.88 -7.99
CA THR A 75 18.21 13.46 -6.79
C THR A 75 17.30 12.89 -5.70
N SER A 76 16.07 13.40 -5.60
CA SER A 76 15.08 12.96 -4.61
C SER A 76 13.67 13.21 -5.10
N LEU A 77 12.73 12.35 -4.70
CA LEU A 77 11.30 12.53 -4.87
C LEU A 77 10.61 12.26 -3.53
N SER A 78 9.69 13.14 -3.15
CA SER A 78 8.78 12.92 -2.02
C SER A 78 7.36 12.96 -2.55
N LEU A 79 6.55 11.98 -2.16
CA LEU A 79 5.14 11.88 -2.52
C LEU A 79 4.31 11.95 -1.23
N THR A 80 3.09 12.44 -1.38
CA THR A 80 2.08 12.41 -0.32
C THR A 80 0.74 12.18 -0.98
N ALA A 81 0.10 11.08 -0.61
CA ALA A 81 -1.27 10.77 -0.98
C ALA A 81 -2.18 10.91 0.23
N GLU A 82 -3.34 11.53 -0.01
CA GLU A 82 -4.43 11.62 0.96
C GLU A 82 -5.65 10.91 0.40
N GLY A 83 -6.38 10.22 1.27
CA GLY A 83 -7.60 9.52 0.93
C GLY A 83 -8.65 9.74 2.01
N THR A 84 -9.88 9.98 1.59
CA THR A 84 -11.02 10.15 2.50
C THR A 84 -11.88 8.89 2.45
N VAL A 85 -12.10 8.28 3.62
CA VAL A 85 -13.13 7.26 3.80
C VAL A 85 -14.40 7.96 4.27
N ASP A 86 -15.49 7.77 3.52
CA ASP A 86 -16.78 8.37 3.86
C ASP A 86 -17.93 7.40 3.57
N ARG A 87 -19.04 7.61 4.26
CA ARG A 87 -20.30 6.92 3.98
C ARG A 87 -20.95 7.55 2.77
N LYS A 88 -21.34 6.72 1.81
CA LYS A 88 -22.19 7.18 0.72
C LYS A 88 -23.50 7.74 1.32
N ASP A 89 -23.78 9.01 1.04
CA ASP A 89 -24.94 9.76 1.53
C ASP A 89 -25.04 9.91 3.07
N GLY A 90 -23.94 9.72 3.81
CA GLY A 90 -23.90 9.92 5.27
C GLY A 90 -24.77 8.95 6.09
N ALA A 91 -25.31 7.89 5.49
CA ALA A 91 -26.18 6.94 6.19
C ALA A 91 -25.37 5.91 7.01
N THR A 92 -25.78 5.72 8.27
CA THR A 92 -25.22 4.72 9.19
C THR A 92 -25.51 3.29 8.75
#